data_AF-A0AAW0A078-F1
#
_entry.id   AF-A0AAW0A078-F1
#
_cell.length_a   1.000
_cell.length_b   1.000
_cell.length_c   1.000
_cell.angle_alpha   90.00
_cell.angle_beta   90.00
_cell.angle_gamma   90.00
#
_symmetry.space_group_name_H-M   'P 1'
#
loop_
_entity.id
_entity.type
_entity.pdbx_description
1 polymer ?
#
loop_
_entity_poly.entity_id
_entity_poly.type
_entity_poly.pdbx_seq_one_letter_code
_entity_poly.pdbx_strand_id
1 'polypeptide(L)'
;MSSRWAAGARPRLNEWELTIFAKVVQRVTAASLVRGYISGASADFFEHLFDELQRMKLMFTGRPIPFKKFVRGGNLLVTNLDMDTAQVLGLCRSVLKFSDPKYSGIPKDTNPEDIAPMFIKICWRHAKEPVHDFRSLVSAADFAQLMDFVYIDSKEKLKAFSSFVYGLGVKKISDWWRHKEINEWIIPCFIKSQSRLTENEWDSTPSTTNNNEAQHHHTNTLAGVKLTPVEALERRRYIDQNTAEEIEMSLRTGILVHTNNEMSQRMSRNTQRQSATAQKAQDSYAAADLAHQLQLQIEAEAEKQRLSKETSKALKAQLKESKAKSGKARKADLTASSSGRVKAGRGRRASPSLPVQSLDIEDSPAAPTSSTAASELPAMELSNAQALAVLPFHGVDDILFDFGMYTGGVRTDCE
;
A
#
# COMPACT_ATOMS: atom_id res chain seq x y z
N MET A 1 17.62 -0.84 -34.18
CA MET A 1 17.88 -0.14 -32.89
C MET A 1 19.13 -0.77 -32.29
N SER A 2 20.28 -0.13 -32.50
CA SER A 2 21.58 -0.57 -32.01
C SER A 2 21.94 0.30 -30.81
N SER A 3 21.83 -0.26 -29.61
CA SER A 3 22.17 0.42 -28.37
C SER A 3 23.66 0.25 -28.08
N ARG A 4 24.36 1.37 -28.06
CA ARG A 4 25.64 1.53 -27.36
C ARG A 4 25.45 1.10 -25.90
N TRP A 5 25.97 -0.07 -25.54
CA TRP A 5 26.22 -0.38 -24.14
C TRP A 5 27.40 0.47 -23.71
N ALA A 6 27.16 1.47 -22.87
CA ALA A 6 28.24 2.12 -22.13
C ALA A 6 28.91 1.02 -21.29
N ALA A 7 30.17 0.70 -21.62
CA ALA A 7 30.94 -0.32 -20.93
C ALA A 7 31.05 0.06 -19.45
N GLY A 8 30.31 -0.61 -18.58
CA GLY A 8 30.47 -0.48 -17.12
C GLY A 8 29.20 -0.62 -16.27
N ALA A 9 28.00 -0.33 -16.80
CA ALA A 9 26.78 -0.47 -16.02
C ALA A 9 26.27 -1.92 -16.08
N ARG A 10 26.34 -2.65 -14.96
CA ARG A 10 25.66 -3.94 -14.84
C ARG A 10 24.16 -3.74 -15.13
N PRO A 11 23.51 -4.60 -15.93
CA PRO A 11 22.08 -4.48 -16.17
C PRO A 11 21.34 -4.55 -14.83
N ARG A 12 20.43 -3.61 -14.60
CA ARG A 12 19.53 -3.68 -13.44
C ARG A 12 18.69 -4.94 -13.57
N LEU A 13 18.85 -5.86 -12.63
CA LEU A 13 18.00 -7.04 -12.50
C LEU A 13 16.76 -6.66 -11.69
N ASN A 14 15.60 -7.04 -12.22
CA ASN A 14 14.33 -6.96 -11.52
C ASN A 14 13.98 -8.34 -11.00
N GLU A 15 13.40 -8.41 -9.80
CA GLU A 15 12.84 -9.64 -9.28
C GLU A 15 11.47 -9.89 -9.94
N TRP A 16 11.28 -11.11 -10.43
CA TRP A 16 10.00 -11.60 -10.95
C TRP A 16 9.57 -12.79 -10.11
N GLU A 17 8.33 -12.78 -9.66
CA GLU A 17 7.78 -13.82 -8.80
C GLU A 17 6.41 -14.23 -9.33
N LEU A 18 6.15 -15.54 -9.29
CA LEU A 18 4.84 -16.11 -9.50
C LEU A 18 4.39 -16.81 -8.23
N THR A 19 3.23 -16.44 -7.71
CA THR A 19 2.67 -17.02 -6.50
C THR A 19 1.30 -17.68 -6.74
N ILE A 20 0.99 -18.72 -5.96
CA ILE A 20 -0.33 -19.38 -5.98
C ILE A 20 -1.14 -18.99 -4.76
N PHE A 21 -2.40 -18.64 -4.97
CA PHE A 21 -3.40 -18.57 -3.94
C PHE A 21 -4.28 -19.84 -3.91
N ALA A 22 -4.20 -20.60 -2.82
CA ALA A 22 -5.04 -21.77 -2.59
C ALA A 22 -6.04 -21.49 -1.46
N LYS A 23 -7.33 -21.41 -1.79
CA LYS A 23 -8.40 -21.10 -0.82
C LYS A 23 -8.43 -22.06 0.37
N VAL A 24 -8.10 -23.34 0.13
CA VAL A 24 -8.12 -24.41 1.15
C VAL A 24 -7.17 -24.10 2.31
N VAL A 25 -6.05 -23.44 2.04
CA VAL A 25 -5.07 -23.12 3.09
C VAL A 25 -5.49 -21.86 3.86
N GLN A 26 -6.53 -21.13 3.38
CA GLN A 26 -7.00 -19.82 3.90
C GLN A 26 -5.89 -18.81 4.19
N ARG A 27 -4.74 -19.05 3.61
CA ARG A 27 -3.52 -18.35 3.88
C ARG A 27 -3.09 -17.78 2.56
N VAL A 28 -2.78 -16.51 2.61
CA VAL A 28 -1.89 -15.87 1.65
C VAL A 28 -0.47 -16.37 1.94
N THR A 29 -0.27 -17.67 2.06
CA THR A 29 1.03 -18.22 1.72
C THR A 29 0.94 -18.37 0.22
N ALA A 30 1.25 -17.27 -0.46
CA ALA A 30 1.37 -17.32 -1.88
C ALA A 30 2.65 -18.11 -2.13
N ALA A 31 2.56 -19.45 -2.16
CA ALA A 31 3.77 -20.26 -2.34
C ALA A 31 4.40 -19.80 -3.65
N SER A 32 5.63 -19.28 -3.57
CA SER A 32 6.37 -18.88 -4.76
C SER A 32 6.55 -20.15 -5.60
N LEU A 33 5.88 -20.22 -6.75
CA LEU A 33 6.13 -21.32 -7.68
C LEU A 33 7.46 -21.12 -8.39
N VAL A 34 7.71 -19.87 -8.78
CA VAL A 34 8.89 -19.47 -9.53
C VAL A 34 9.32 -18.11 -9.04
N ARG A 35 10.62 -17.97 -8.86
CA ARG A 35 11.29 -16.70 -8.65
C ARG A 35 12.47 -16.61 -9.61
N GLY A 36 12.61 -15.47 -10.26
CA GLY A 36 13.69 -15.23 -11.21
C GLY A 36 14.16 -13.79 -11.16
N TYR A 37 15.42 -13.57 -11.51
CA TYR A 37 15.96 -12.23 -11.72
C TYR A 37 16.04 -11.97 -13.23
N ILE A 38 15.31 -10.96 -13.69
CA ILE A 38 15.09 -10.68 -15.11
C ILE A 38 15.67 -9.32 -15.49
N SER A 39 16.23 -9.23 -16.69
CA SER A 39 16.71 -7.97 -17.28
C SER A 39 15.86 -7.52 -18.48
N GLY A 40 14.94 -8.37 -18.94
CA GLY A 40 14.03 -8.09 -20.05
C GLY A 40 12.60 -7.86 -19.59
N ALA A 41 11.83 -7.12 -20.38
CA ALA A 41 10.42 -6.83 -20.14
C ALA A 41 9.62 -6.75 -21.46
N SER A 42 9.94 -7.62 -22.43
CA SER A 42 9.19 -7.74 -23.68
C SER A 42 8.19 -8.89 -23.62
N ALA A 43 7.16 -8.86 -24.46
CA ALA A 43 6.19 -9.95 -24.54
C ALA A 43 6.86 -11.28 -24.89
N ASP A 44 7.82 -11.27 -25.83
CA ASP A 44 8.59 -12.46 -26.22
C ASP A 44 9.44 -13.01 -25.05
N PHE A 45 9.99 -12.12 -24.22
CA PHE A 45 10.74 -12.51 -23.03
C PHE A 45 9.84 -13.20 -22.01
N PHE A 46 8.67 -12.61 -21.72
CA PHE A 46 7.72 -13.22 -20.79
C PHE A 46 7.12 -14.52 -21.35
N GLU A 47 6.84 -14.58 -22.65
CA GLU A 47 6.40 -15.81 -23.32
C GLU A 47 7.42 -16.94 -23.11
N HIS A 48 8.71 -16.66 -23.32
CA HIS A 48 9.77 -17.64 -23.06
C HIS A 48 9.84 -18.03 -21.58
N LEU A 49 9.73 -17.07 -20.67
CA LEU A 49 9.73 -17.33 -19.23
C LEU A 49 8.56 -18.25 -18.81
N PHE A 50 7.37 -18.02 -19.35
CA PHE A 50 6.20 -18.85 -19.11
C PHE A 50 6.31 -20.24 -19.75
N ASP A 51 6.89 -20.34 -20.95
CA ASP A 51 7.16 -21.62 -21.60
C ASP A 51 8.16 -22.46 -20.80
N GLU A 52 9.21 -21.85 -20.27
CA GLU A 52 10.19 -22.53 -19.42
C GLU A 52 9.55 -23.02 -18.11
N LEU A 53 8.70 -22.21 -17.49
CA LEU A 53 7.92 -22.63 -16.33
C LEU A 53 7.01 -23.83 -16.67
N GLN A 54 6.30 -23.79 -17.79
CA GLN A 54 5.45 -24.89 -18.25
C GLN A 54 6.28 -26.17 -18.46
N ARG A 55 7.45 -26.04 -19.11
CA ARG A 55 8.40 -27.13 -19.34
C ARG A 55 8.93 -27.72 -18.04
N MET A 56 9.34 -26.88 -17.09
CA MET A 56 9.83 -27.31 -15.77
C MET A 56 8.74 -28.05 -15.00
N LYS A 57 7.51 -27.52 -14.95
CA LYS A 57 6.40 -28.20 -14.28
C LYS A 57 6.09 -29.54 -14.95
N LEU A 58 6.07 -29.60 -16.28
CA LEU A 58 5.87 -30.85 -17.01
C LEU A 58 6.95 -31.88 -16.67
N MET A 59 8.22 -31.45 -16.61
CA MET A 59 9.33 -32.32 -16.23
C MET A 59 9.19 -32.86 -14.81
N PHE A 60 8.83 -32.02 -13.85
CA PHE A 60 8.75 -32.42 -12.44
C PHE A 60 7.49 -33.20 -12.08
N THR A 61 6.35 -32.85 -12.69
CA THR A 61 5.03 -33.37 -12.28
C THR A 61 4.39 -34.30 -13.31
N GLY A 62 4.96 -34.39 -14.52
CA GLY A 62 4.35 -35.06 -15.66
C GLY A 62 3.12 -34.31 -16.23
N ARG A 63 2.81 -33.10 -15.75
CA ARG A 63 1.64 -32.32 -16.19
C ARG A 63 1.99 -30.82 -16.37
N PRO A 64 1.43 -30.13 -17.37
CA PRO A 64 1.60 -28.69 -17.54
C PRO A 64 0.81 -27.90 -16.47
N ILE A 65 0.93 -26.57 -16.46
CA ILE A 65 0.08 -25.59 -15.76
C ILE A 65 -1.24 -25.49 -16.54
N PRO A 66 -2.32 -26.16 -16.10
CA PRO A 66 -3.51 -26.30 -16.91
C PRO A 66 -4.59 -25.34 -16.39
N PHE A 67 -4.79 -24.24 -17.12
CA PHE A 67 -5.94 -23.37 -16.90
C PHE A 67 -7.24 -24.10 -17.25
N LYS A 68 -8.21 -24.08 -16.34
CA LYS A 68 -9.50 -24.78 -16.43
C LYS A 68 -10.24 -24.43 -17.73
N LYS A 69 -10.09 -23.20 -18.20
CA LYS A 69 -10.68 -22.68 -19.43
C LYS A 69 -10.06 -23.27 -20.71
N PHE A 70 -8.79 -23.64 -20.69
CA PHE A 70 -8.02 -23.96 -21.91
C PHE A 70 -7.65 -25.44 -22.04
N VAL A 71 -7.60 -26.18 -20.94
CA VAL A 71 -7.14 -27.58 -20.93
C VAL A 71 -8.10 -28.44 -20.11
N ARG A 72 -8.45 -29.62 -20.63
CA ARG A 72 -9.29 -30.59 -19.91
C ARG A 72 -8.58 -31.05 -18.64
N GLY A 73 -9.29 -31.01 -17.51
CA GLY A 73 -8.72 -31.32 -16.20
C GLY A 73 -7.84 -30.21 -15.62
N GLY A 74 -7.86 -29.01 -16.22
CA GLY A 74 -7.27 -27.83 -15.62
C GLY A 74 -7.99 -27.41 -14.35
N ASN A 75 -7.22 -26.98 -13.36
CA ASN A 75 -7.72 -26.55 -12.05
C ASN A 75 -7.42 -25.07 -11.75
N LEU A 76 -6.76 -24.38 -12.67
CA LEU A 76 -6.36 -22.99 -12.50
C LEU A 76 -7.42 -22.08 -13.10
N LEU A 77 -8.02 -21.25 -12.25
CA LEU A 77 -9.17 -20.45 -12.65
C LEU A 77 -8.75 -19.15 -13.33
N VAL A 78 -8.04 -18.32 -12.58
CA VAL A 78 -7.73 -16.94 -12.94
C VAL A 78 -6.30 -16.64 -12.52
N THR A 79 -5.69 -15.76 -13.29
CA THR A 79 -4.41 -15.12 -13.05
C THR A 79 -4.67 -13.65 -12.74
N ASN A 80 -4.31 -13.21 -11.54
CA ASN A 80 -4.26 -11.77 -11.24
C ASN A 80 -2.89 -11.22 -11.63
N LEU A 81 -2.81 -10.10 -12.35
CA LEU A 81 -1.56 -9.51 -12.83
C LEU A 81 -1.50 -8.01 -12.56
N ASP A 82 -0.27 -7.52 -12.47
CA ASP A 82 0.03 -6.10 -12.62
C ASP A 82 -0.20 -5.70 -14.08
N MET A 83 -0.61 -4.47 -14.35
CA MET A 83 -1.06 -4.02 -15.68
C MET A 83 0.06 -3.92 -16.75
N ASP A 84 1.10 -4.75 -16.65
CA ASP A 84 2.20 -4.84 -17.60
C ASP A 84 1.75 -5.60 -18.85
N THR A 85 1.57 -4.85 -19.95
CA THR A 85 1.11 -5.38 -21.23
C THR A 85 2.02 -6.50 -21.74
N ALA A 86 3.34 -6.38 -21.57
CA ALA A 86 4.28 -7.38 -22.05
C ALA A 86 4.08 -8.72 -21.32
N GLN A 87 3.95 -8.69 -19.99
CA GLN A 87 3.72 -9.88 -19.17
C GLN A 87 2.38 -10.54 -19.49
N VAL A 88 1.29 -9.75 -19.60
CA VAL A 88 -0.04 -10.25 -19.97
C VAL A 88 0.00 -10.97 -21.32
N LEU A 89 0.53 -10.31 -22.34
CA LEU A 89 0.56 -10.87 -23.69
C LEU A 89 1.51 -12.08 -23.78
N GLY A 90 2.65 -12.04 -23.11
CA GLY A 90 3.56 -13.17 -23.02
C GLY A 90 2.91 -14.40 -22.39
N LEU A 91 2.16 -14.22 -21.30
CA LEU A 91 1.38 -15.29 -20.67
C LEU A 91 0.33 -15.86 -21.63
N CYS A 92 -0.47 -14.99 -22.27
CA CYS A 92 -1.49 -15.43 -23.23
C CYS A 92 -0.89 -16.26 -24.37
N ARG A 93 0.23 -15.82 -24.94
CA ARG A 93 0.94 -16.57 -26.00
C ARG A 93 1.40 -17.94 -25.51
N SER A 94 1.99 -18.02 -24.32
CA SER A 94 2.40 -19.30 -23.74
C SER A 94 1.19 -20.22 -23.51
N VAL A 95 0.10 -19.72 -22.95
CA VAL A 95 -1.14 -20.50 -22.71
C VAL A 95 -1.72 -21.06 -24.02
N LEU A 96 -1.73 -20.30 -25.11
CA LEU A 96 -2.23 -20.76 -26.41
C LEU A 96 -1.48 -22.00 -26.92
N LYS A 97 -0.15 -22.09 -26.69
CA LYS A 97 0.66 -23.25 -27.11
C LYS A 97 0.20 -24.55 -26.46
N PHE A 98 -0.19 -24.48 -25.19
CA PHE A 98 -0.62 -25.63 -24.37
C PHE A 98 -2.13 -25.83 -24.32
N SER A 99 -2.91 -24.93 -24.91
CA SER A 99 -4.37 -25.06 -24.99
C SER A 99 -4.79 -26.29 -25.81
N ASP A 100 -5.93 -26.89 -25.44
CA ASP A 100 -6.63 -27.93 -26.21
C ASP A 100 -7.79 -27.28 -26.99
N PRO A 101 -7.66 -27.04 -28.31
CA PRO A 101 -8.69 -26.37 -29.10
C PRO A 101 -10.01 -27.14 -29.14
N LYS A 102 -9.99 -28.48 -29.02
CA LYS A 102 -11.21 -29.30 -29.05
C LYS A 102 -12.03 -29.11 -27.78
N TYR A 103 -11.36 -28.90 -26.65
CA TYR A 103 -12.00 -28.66 -25.36
C TYR A 103 -12.39 -27.20 -25.18
N SER A 104 -11.47 -26.27 -25.44
CA SER A 104 -11.69 -24.83 -25.21
C SER A 104 -12.55 -24.16 -26.28
N GLY A 105 -12.59 -24.72 -27.49
CA GLY A 105 -13.18 -24.08 -28.66
C GLY A 105 -12.37 -22.90 -29.19
N ILE A 106 -11.14 -22.70 -28.69
CA ILE A 106 -10.27 -21.56 -29.03
C ILE A 106 -9.20 -22.04 -30.03
N PRO A 107 -9.15 -21.49 -31.25
CA PRO A 107 -8.09 -21.79 -32.21
C PRO A 107 -6.70 -21.39 -31.69
N LYS A 108 -5.65 -22.14 -32.07
CA LYS A 108 -4.27 -21.86 -31.62
C LYS A 108 -3.69 -20.56 -32.17
N ASP A 109 -4.24 -20.06 -33.26
CA ASP A 109 -3.90 -18.80 -33.94
C ASP A 109 -4.74 -17.61 -33.45
N THR A 110 -5.55 -17.80 -32.39
CA THR A 110 -6.29 -16.70 -31.75
C THR A 110 -5.33 -15.63 -31.26
N ASN A 111 -5.70 -14.35 -31.40
CA ASN A 111 -4.90 -13.24 -30.91
C ASN A 111 -4.77 -13.33 -29.36
N PRO A 112 -3.55 -13.23 -28.79
CA PRO A 112 -3.34 -13.21 -27.34
C PRO A 112 -4.23 -12.21 -26.58
N GLU A 113 -4.55 -11.07 -27.20
CA GLU A 113 -5.44 -10.05 -26.61
C GLU A 113 -6.87 -10.57 -26.41
N ASP A 114 -7.37 -11.41 -27.32
CA ASP A 114 -8.76 -11.92 -27.27
C ASP A 114 -8.99 -12.90 -26.11
N ILE A 115 -7.93 -13.57 -25.66
CA ILE A 115 -8.02 -14.58 -24.60
C ILE A 115 -7.72 -14.00 -23.21
N ALA A 116 -7.03 -12.86 -23.12
CA ALA A 116 -6.70 -12.24 -21.83
C ALA A 116 -7.96 -12.06 -20.94
N PRO A 117 -9.09 -11.51 -21.42
CA PRO A 117 -10.32 -11.37 -20.63
C PRO A 117 -10.93 -12.67 -20.09
N MET A 118 -10.50 -13.83 -20.59
CA MET A 118 -11.07 -15.13 -20.22
C MET A 118 -10.45 -15.75 -18.97
N PHE A 119 -9.28 -15.27 -18.53
CA PHE A 119 -8.58 -15.82 -17.38
C PHE A 119 -7.67 -14.81 -16.66
N ILE A 120 -7.56 -13.58 -17.15
CA ILE A 120 -6.76 -12.52 -16.51
C ILE A 120 -7.68 -11.55 -15.78
N LYS A 121 -7.30 -11.25 -14.54
CA LYS A 121 -7.81 -10.13 -13.77
C LYS A 121 -6.65 -9.17 -13.52
N ILE A 122 -6.88 -7.88 -13.65
CA ILE A 122 -5.88 -6.86 -13.33
C ILE A 122 -6.16 -6.34 -11.93
N CYS A 123 -5.09 -6.21 -11.14
CA CYS A 123 -5.18 -5.66 -9.81
C CYS A 123 -5.77 -4.25 -9.82
N TRP A 124 -6.76 -4.00 -8.95
CA TRP A 124 -7.37 -2.67 -8.82
C TRP A 124 -6.41 -1.61 -8.34
N ARG A 125 -5.39 -1.96 -7.54
CA ARG A 125 -4.37 -1.00 -7.14
C ARG A 125 -3.65 -0.46 -8.37
N HIS A 126 -3.12 -1.33 -9.22
CA HIS A 126 -2.42 -0.94 -10.44
C HIS A 126 -3.34 -0.26 -11.46
N ALA A 127 -4.62 -0.64 -11.51
CA ALA A 127 -5.60 0.04 -12.35
C ALA A 127 -5.89 1.48 -11.86
N LYS A 128 -5.95 1.71 -10.54
CA LYS A 128 -6.28 3.00 -9.91
C LYS A 128 -5.07 3.89 -9.66
N GLU A 129 -3.87 3.34 -9.54
CA GLU A 129 -2.65 4.09 -9.23
C GLU A 129 -2.40 5.27 -10.21
N PRO A 130 -2.52 5.08 -11.54
CA PRO A 130 -2.40 6.21 -12.48
C PRO A 130 -3.48 7.29 -12.33
N VAL A 131 -4.61 6.98 -11.69
CA VAL A 131 -5.69 7.95 -11.46
C VAL A 131 -5.33 8.92 -10.34
N HIS A 132 -4.52 8.52 -9.36
CA HIS A 132 -4.09 9.40 -8.26
C HIS A 132 -3.36 10.66 -8.75
N ASP A 133 -2.63 10.52 -9.85
CA ASP A 133 -1.96 11.59 -10.59
C ASP A 133 -2.91 12.68 -11.13
N PHE A 134 -4.21 12.40 -11.19
CA PHE A 134 -5.23 13.32 -11.70
C PHE A 134 -5.88 14.17 -10.61
N ARG A 135 -5.58 13.91 -9.33
CA ARG A 135 -6.25 14.56 -8.18
C ARG A 135 -6.16 16.08 -8.20
N SER A 136 -5.06 16.65 -8.71
CA SER A 136 -4.87 18.10 -8.83
C SER A 136 -5.42 18.70 -10.13
N LEU A 137 -5.86 17.87 -11.07
CA LEU A 137 -6.29 18.28 -12.41
C LEU A 137 -7.82 18.43 -12.54
N VAL A 138 -8.58 17.91 -11.59
CA VAL A 138 -10.05 17.87 -11.62
C VAL A 138 -10.65 18.23 -10.26
N SER A 139 -11.96 18.43 -10.21
CA SER A 139 -12.65 18.66 -8.93
C SER A 139 -12.61 17.39 -8.05
N ALA A 140 -12.83 17.55 -6.74
CA ALA A 140 -12.90 16.41 -5.84
C ALA A 140 -14.02 15.41 -6.19
N ALA A 141 -15.14 15.90 -6.76
CA ALA A 141 -16.25 15.08 -7.21
C ALA A 141 -15.87 14.27 -8.46
N ASP A 142 -15.24 14.92 -9.44
CA ASP A 142 -14.78 14.24 -10.67
C ASP A 142 -13.69 13.21 -10.35
N PHE A 143 -12.78 13.53 -9.42
CA PHE A 143 -11.77 12.59 -8.95
C PHE A 143 -12.39 11.34 -8.31
N ALA A 144 -13.43 11.50 -7.49
CA ALA A 144 -14.15 10.37 -6.91
C ALA A 144 -14.79 9.50 -8.01
N GLN A 145 -15.43 10.12 -8.98
CA GLN A 145 -16.02 9.41 -10.12
C GLN A 145 -14.98 8.66 -10.95
N LEU A 146 -13.80 9.27 -11.18
CA LEU A 146 -12.67 8.62 -11.85
C LEU A 146 -12.14 7.42 -11.07
N MET A 147 -12.18 7.43 -9.74
CA MET A 147 -11.74 6.31 -8.88
C MET A 147 -12.74 5.14 -8.85
N ASP A 148 -14.01 5.38 -9.21
CA ASP A 148 -15.10 4.42 -9.15
C ASP A 148 -15.29 3.62 -10.46
N PHE A 149 -14.49 3.87 -11.49
CA PHE A 149 -14.62 3.22 -12.81
C PHE A 149 -14.57 1.67 -12.77
N VAL A 150 -13.88 1.09 -11.79
CA VAL A 150 -13.81 -0.38 -11.62
C VAL A 150 -15.15 -1.00 -11.21
N TYR A 151 -16.09 -0.19 -10.71
CA TYR A 151 -17.42 -0.61 -10.26
C TYR A 151 -18.51 -0.42 -11.33
N ILE A 152 -18.13 -0.11 -12.56
CA ILE A 152 -19.08 0.00 -13.68
C ILE A 152 -19.73 -1.37 -13.94
N ASP A 153 -21.04 -1.43 -13.77
CA ASP A 153 -21.83 -2.68 -13.82
C ASP A 153 -22.54 -2.92 -15.17
N SER A 154 -22.47 -1.98 -16.11
CA SER A 154 -23.14 -2.09 -17.41
C SER A 154 -22.36 -1.41 -18.54
N LYS A 155 -22.63 -1.82 -19.79
CA LYS A 155 -22.04 -1.22 -21.00
C LYS A 155 -22.48 0.22 -21.21
N GLU A 156 -23.72 0.54 -20.83
CA GLU A 156 -24.29 1.89 -20.90
C GLU A 156 -23.57 2.82 -19.93
N LYS A 157 -23.34 2.35 -18.69
CA LYS A 157 -22.55 3.11 -17.70
C LYS A 157 -21.09 3.25 -18.14
N LEU A 158 -20.50 2.25 -18.79
CA LEU A 158 -19.16 2.36 -19.36
C LEU A 158 -19.11 3.46 -20.44
N LYS A 159 -20.07 3.48 -21.36
CA LYS A 159 -20.17 4.52 -22.39
C LYS A 159 -20.40 5.91 -21.78
N ALA A 160 -21.24 6.00 -20.74
CA ALA A 160 -21.44 7.24 -19.98
C ALA A 160 -20.15 7.70 -19.30
N PHE A 161 -19.37 6.76 -18.73
CA PHE A 161 -18.07 7.04 -18.14
C PHE A 161 -17.05 7.52 -19.19
N SER A 162 -16.95 6.88 -20.36
CA SER A 162 -16.12 7.37 -21.46
C SER A 162 -16.50 8.80 -21.85
N SER A 163 -17.80 9.07 -21.99
CA SER A 163 -18.30 10.41 -22.33
C SER A 163 -17.94 11.44 -21.26
N PHE A 164 -18.06 11.07 -19.99
CA PHE A 164 -17.62 11.87 -18.85
C PHE A 164 -16.12 12.19 -18.92
N VAL A 165 -15.26 11.19 -19.10
CA VAL A 165 -13.80 11.37 -19.19
C VAL A 165 -13.44 12.34 -20.31
N TYR A 166 -14.01 12.17 -21.51
CA TYR A 166 -13.76 13.07 -22.62
C TYR A 166 -14.34 14.48 -22.39
N GLY A 167 -15.45 14.59 -21.66
CA GLY A 167 -16.08 15.84 -21.27
C GLY A 167 -15.27 16.70 -20.27
N LEU A 168 -14.33 16.09 -19.51
CA LEU A 168 -13.45 16.83 -18.60
C LEU A 168 -12.50 17.80 -19.33
N GLY A 169 -12.22 17.56 -20.61
CA GLY A 169 -11.31 18.39 -21.40
C GLY A 169 -9.83 18.32 -20.97
N VAL A 170 -9.46 17.39 -20.09
CA VAL A 170 -8.08 17.22 -19.60
C VAL A 170 -7.36 16.15 -20.42
N LYS A 171 -6.45 16.57 -21.32
CA LYS A 171 -5.73 15.67 -22.26
C LYS A 171 -5.09 14.45 -21.58
N LYS A 172 -4.44 14.63 -20.43
CA LYS A 172 -3.77 13.54 -19.69
C LYS A 172 -4.76 12.42 -19.33
N ILE A 173 -5.98 12.76 -18.91
CA ILE A 173 -7.02 11.81 -18.50
C ILE A 173 -7.66 11.15 -19.73
N SER A 174 -7.96 11.94 -20.76
CA SER A 174 -8.50 11.44 -22.03
C SER A 174 -7.56 10.45 -22.70
N ASP A 175 -6.25 10.75 -22.75
CA ASP A 175 -5.25 9.83 -23.32
C ASP A 175 -5.11 8.55 -22.50
N TRP A 176 -5.14 8.65 -21.16
CA TRP A 176 -5.10 7.49 -20.26
C TRP A 176 -6.27 6.54 -20.52
N TRP A 177 -7.48 7.08 -20.70
CA TRP A 177 -8.68 6.29 -20.96
C TRP A 177 -8.70 5.75 -22.40
N ARG A 178 -8.35 6.59 -23.39
CA ARG A 178 -8.22 6.18 -24.79
C ARG A 178 -7.26 5.01 -24.97
N HIS A 179 -6.15 4.99 -24.23
CA HIS A 179 -5.25 3.83 -24.21
C HIS A 179 -5.98 2.53 -23.81
N LYS A 180 -6.90 2.59 -22.85
CA LYS A 180 -7.68 1.41 -22.40
C LYS A 180 -8.71 1.01 -23.44
N GLU A 181 -9.29 1.96 -24.16
CA GLU A 181 -10.23 1.69 -25.25
C GLU A 181 -9.53 1.09 -26.48
N ILE A 182 -8.32 1.57 -26.83
CA ILE A 182 -7.54 1.03 -27.96
C ILE A 182 -7.09 -0.40 -27.69
N ASN A 183 -6.67 -0.70 -26.47
CA ASN A 183 -6.29 -2.04 -26.06
C ASN A 183 -7.51 -2.74 -25.46
N GLU A 184 -8.39 -3.23 -26.34
CA GLU A 184 -9.74 -3.73 -25.98
C GLU A 184 -9.74 -4.80 -24.88
N TRP A 185 -8.65 -5.55 -24.73
CA TRP A 185 -8.48 -6.56 -23.69
C TRP A 185 -8.38 -5.99 -22.27
N ILE A 186 -7.96 -4.73 -22.11
CA ILE A 186 -7.65 -4.16 -20.79
C ILE A 186 -8.92 -3.94 -19.96
N ILE A 187 -9.95 -3.32 -20.52
CA ILE A 187 -11.18 -2.97 -19.79
C ILE A 187 -11.88 -4.23 -19.21
N PRO A 188 -12.09 -5.31 -19.97
CA PRO A 188 -12.60 -6.58 -19.45
C PRO A 188 -11.80 -7.21 -18.31
N CYS A 189 -10.52 -6.88 -18.16
CA CYS A 189 -9.66 -7.47 -17.13
C CYS A 189 -9.79 -6.79 -15.76
N PHE A 190 -10.33 -5.56 -15.64
CA PHE A 190 -10.59 -4.94 -14.32
C PHE A 190 -12.06 -4.52 -14.07
N ILE A 191 -12.93 -4.55 -15.10
CA ILE A 191 -14.37 -4.30 -14.95
C ILE A 191 -15.16 -5.61 -15.04
N LYS A 192 -15.80 -6.03 -13.93
CA LYS A 192 -16.57 -7.28 -13.83
C LYS A 192 -17.60 -7.42 -14.95
N SER A 193 -18.36 -6.36 -15.22
CA SER A 193 -19.45 -6.37 -16.22
C SER A 193 -18.97 -6.55 -17.67
N GLN A 194 -17.68 -6.33 -17.94
CA GLN A 194 -17.07 -6.51 -19.26
C GLN A 194 -16.23 -7.78 -19.35
N SER A 195 -15.96 -8.44 -18.22
CA SER A 195 -15.13 -9.64 -18.16
C SER A 195 -15.79 -10.84 -18.83
N ARG A 196 -14.96 -11.77 -19.31
CA ARG A 196 -15.42 -13.09 -19.78
C ARG A 196 -15.27 -14.18 -18.71
N LEU A 197 -14.79 -13.81 -17.52
CA LEU A 197 -14.79 -14.66 -16.34
C LEU A 197 -16.22 -14.91 -15.87
N THR A 198 -16.47 -16.11 -15.34
CA THR A 198 -17.73 -16.36 -14.62
C THR A 198 -17.78 -15.52 -13.34
N GLU A 199 -18.98 -15.25 -12.84
CA GLU A 199 -19.16 -14.48 -11.61
C GLU A 199 -18.39 -15.10 -10.42
N ASN A 200 -18.47 -16.43 -10.28
CA ASN A 200 -17.74 -17.13 -9.23
C ASN A 200 -16.22 -17.03 -9.38
N GLU A 201 -15.68 -17.14 -10.61
CA GLU A 201 -14.24 -16.96 -10.86
C GLU A 201 -13.82 -15.52 -10.53
N TRP A 202 -14.60 -14.52 -10.96
CA TRP A 202 -14.30 -13.12 -10.68
C TRP A 202 -14.29 -12.80 -9.18
N ASP A 203 -15.31 -13.25 -8.45
CA ASP A 203 -15.52 -12.93 -7.04
C ASP A 203 -14.61 -13.75 -6.11
N SER A 204 -14.23 -14.97 -6.51
CA SER A 204 -13.24 -15.78 -5.79
C SER A 204 -11.81 -15.30 -5.98
N THR A 205 -11.54 -14.52 -7.03
CA THR A 205 -10.24 -13.89 -7.28
C THR A 205 -10.14 -12.58 -6.50
N PRO A 206 -9.18 -12.39 -5.58
CA PRO A 206 -8.96 -11.10 -4.95
C PRO A 206 -8.74 -10.00 -5.98
N SER A 207 -9.37 -8.85 -5.79
CA SER A 207 -9.17 -7.69 -6.70
C SER A 207 -7.94 -6.86 -6.34
N THR A 208 -7.20 -7.24 -5.30
CA THR A 208 -6.03 -6.49 -4.80
C THR A 208 -4.83 -7.41 -4.64
N THR A 209 -3.67 -6.95 -5.07
CA THR A 209 -2.35 -7.58 -4.86
C THR A 209 -1.78 -7.30 -3.47
N ASN A 210 -2.53 -6.70 -2.53
CA ASN A 210 -2.07 -6.44 -1.17
C ASN A 210 -1.44 -7.69 -0.53
N ASN A 211 -1.99 -8.85 -0.86
CA ASN A 211 -1.52 -10.16 -0.49
C ASN A 211 -0.10 -10.44 -1.02
N ASN A 212 0.07 -10.35 -2.33
CA ASN A 212 1.36 -10.54 -2.97
C ASN A 212 2.39 -9.45 -2.59
N GLU A 213 1.99 -8.20 -2.42
CA GLU A 213 2.86 -7.12 -1.95
C GLU A 213 3.29 -7.28 -0.49
N ALA A 214 2.35 -7.64 0.40
CA ALA A 214 2.65 -7.93 1.79
C ALA A 214 3.60 -9.12 1.88
N GLN A 215 3.42 -10.12 1.01
CA GLN A 215 4.36 -11.20 0.86
C GLN A 215 5.72 -10.71 0.38
N HIS A 216 5.81 -9.95 -0.70
CA HIS A 216 7.09 -9.39 -1.16
C HIS A 216 7.81 -8.63 -0.04
N HIS A 217 7.10 -7.79 0.71
CA HIS A 217 7.64 -7.09 1.86
C HIS A 217 8.10 -8.06 2.96
N HIS A 218 7.30 -9.06 3.30
CA HIS A 218 7.64 -10.08 4.28
C HIS A 218 8.89 -10.87 3.88
N THR A 219 8.92 -11.39 2.65
CA THR A 219 10.06 -12.12 2.11
C THR A 219 11.29 -11.21 2.09
N ASN A 220 11.17 -9.94 1.68
CA ASN A 220 12.28 -8.97 1.73
C ASN A 220 12.80 -8.74 3.15
N THR A 221 11.91 -8.72 4.14
CA THR A 221 12.29 -8.59 5.55
C THR A 221 13.08 -9.81 6.03
N LEU A 222 12.71 -11.02 5.60
CA LEU A 222 13.37 -12.26 6.00
C LEU A 222 14.66 -12.56 5.23
N ALA A 223 14.62 -12.44 3.90
CA ALA A 223 15.78 -12.71 3.06
C ALA A 223 16.80 -11.58 3.14
N GLY A 224 16.38 -10.36 3.46
CA GLY A 224 17.17 -9.16 3.30
C GLY A 224 17.09 -8.59 1.88
N VAL A 225 17.57 -7.36 1.73
CA VAL A 225 17.65 -6.62 0.47
C VAL A 225 19.12 -6.37 0.10
N LYS A 226 19.39 -6.06 -1.17
CA LYS A 226 20.75 -5.77 -1.70
C LYS A 226 21.72 -6.97 -1.67
N LEU A 227 21.20 -8.17 -1.85
CA LEU A 227 22.02 -9.37 -1.99
C LEU A 227 22.46 -9.56 -3.44
N THR A 228 23.55 -10.31 -3.64
CA THR A 228 23.86 -10.82 -4.98
C THR A 228 22.73 -11.76 -5.44
N PRO A 229 22.49 -11.90 -6.75
CA PRO A 229 21.41 -12.78 -7.23
C PRO A 229 21.49 -14.22 -6.70
N VAL A 230 22.71 -14.76 -6.53
CA VAL A 230 22.91 -16.12 -6.00
C VAL A 230 22.52 -16.20 -4.53
N GLU A 231 23.03 -15.31 -3.69
CA GLU A 231 22.67 -15.26 -2.26
C GLU A 231 21.18 -15.03 -2.05
N ALA A 232 20.59 -14.17 -2.89
CA ALA A 232 19.16 -13.91 -2.85
C ALA A 232 18.37 -15.18 -3.18
N LEU A 233 18.72 -15.90 -4.25
CA LEU A 233 18.09 -17.18 -4.60
C LEU A 233 18.23 -18.22 -3.48
N GLU A 234 19.39 -18.34 -2.86
CA GLU A 234 19.62 -19.30 -1.76
C GLU A 234 18.77 -18.98 -0.52
N ARG A 235 18.73 -17.71 -0.09
CA ARG A 235 17.89 -17.31 1.05
C ARG A 235 16.41 -17.47 0.76
N ARG A 236 15.97 -17.14 -0.46
CA ARG A 236 14.59 -17.31 -0.90
C ARG A 236 14.19 -18.78 -0.94
N ARG A 237 15.07 -19.65 -1.45
CA ARG A 237 14.86 -21.11 -1.45
C ARG A 237 14.57 -21.64 -0.05
N TYR A 238 15.31 -21.18 0.97
CA TYR A 238 15.06 -21.58 2.36
C TYR A 238 13.66 -21.16 2.85
N ILE A 239 13.24 -19.92 2.54
CA ILE A 239 11.90 -19.42 2.91
C ILE A 239 10.80 -20.18 2.17
N ASP A 240 10.98 -20.41 0.87
CA ASP A 240 10.02 -21.13 0.03
C ASP A 240 9.89 -22.60 0.49
N GLN A 241 10.98 -23.24 0.89
CA GLN A 241 10.97 -24.60 1.45
C GLN A 241 10.21 -24.67 2.78
N ASN A 242 10.50 -23.77 3.72
CA ASN A 242 9.77 -23.71 4.99
C ASN A 242 8.26 -23.47 4.76
N THR A 243 7.93 -22.62 3.80
CA THR A 243 6.54 -22.35 3.41
C THR A 243 5.87 -23.59 2.83
N ALA A 244 6.56 -24.34 1.98
CA ALA A 244 6.04 -25.59 1.41
C ALA A 244 5.79 -26.65 2.49
N GLU A 245 6.75 -26.84 3.41
CA GLU A 245 6.63 -27.77 4.55
C GLU A 245 5.45 -27.39 5.46
N GLU A 246 5.25 -26.09 5.70
CA GLU A 246 4.13 -25.59 6.48
C GLU A 246 2.76 -25.82 5.81
N ILE A 247 2.68 -25.64 4.48
CA ILE A 247 1.49 -25.95 3.70
C ILE A 247 1.20 -27.46 3.77
N GLU A 248 2.21 -28.29 3.55
CA GLU A 248 2.08 -29.75 3.63
C GLU A 248 1.59 -30.20 5.02
N MET A 249 2.18 -29.66 6.09
CA MET A 249 1.74 -29.95 7.45
C MET A 249 0.29 -29.51 7.70
N SER A 250 -0.11 -28.33 7.19
CA SER A 250 -1.47 -27.83 7.33
C SER A 250 -2.48 -28.74 6.62
N LEU A 251 -2.15 -29.18 5.39
CA LEU A 251 -2.98 -30.11 4.63
C LEU A 251 -3.06 -31.48 5.30
N ARG A 252 -1.95 -32.00 5.83
CA ARG A 252 -1.89 -33.32 6.48
C ARG A 252 -2.64 -33.36 7.80
N THR A 253 -2.53 -32.31 8.61
CA THR A 253 -3.11 -32.26 9.97
C THR A 253 -4.53 -31.71 9.99
N GLY A 254 -4.94 -30.99 8.95
CA GLY A 254 -6.17 -30.19 8.95
C GLY A 254 -6.12 -28.97 9.88
N ILE A 255 -4.99 -28.75 10.58
CA ILE A 255 -4.77 -27.60 11.44
C ILE A 255 -4.15 -26.50 10.59
N LEU A 256 -4.98 -25.55 10.17
CA LEU A 256 -4.50 -24.36 9.51
C LEU A 256 -3.68 -23.54 10.50
N VAL A 257 -2.41 -23.30 10.18
CA VAL A 257 -1.59 -22.37 10.96
C VAL A 257 -2.19 -20.98 10.79
N HIS A 258 -2.82 -20.51 11.85
CA HIS A 258 -3.48 -19.21 11.86
C HIS A 258 -2.41 -18.12 11.77
N THR A 259 -2.28 -17.47 10.61
CA THR A 259 -1.33 -16.36 10.37
C THR A 259 -1.40 -15.32 11.47
N ASN A 260 -2.61 -14.95 11.86
CA ASN A 260 -2.81 -13.96 12.94
C ASN A 260 -2.48 -14.50 14.35
N ASN A 261 -1.85 -15.66 14.49
CA ASN A 261 -1.58 -16.27 15.78
C ASN A 261 -0.18 -16.89 15.92
N GLU A 262 0.73 -16.62 14.96
CA GLU A 262 2.15 -16.96 15.09
C GLU A 262 2.77 -16.34 16.34
N MET A 263 3.69 -17.05 16.98
CA MET A 263 4.38 -16.59 18.19
C MET A 263 5.08 -15.25 17.96
N SER A 264 5.71 -15.08 16.79
CA SER A 264 6.36 -13.82 16.37
C SER A 264 5.35 -12.65 16.31
N GLN A 265 4.18 -12.87 15.73
CA GLN A 265 3.12 -11.86 15.65
C GLN A 265 2.48 -11.59 17.00
N ARG A 266 2.31 -12.62 17.85
CA ARG A 266 1.86 -12.43 19.24
C ARG A 266 2.85 -11.58 20.02
N MET A 267 4.14 -11.88 19.88
CA MET A 267 5.22 -11.13 20.51
C MET A 267 5.26 -9.69 19.97
N SER A 268 5.21 -9.49 18.65
CA SER A 268 5.18 -8.16 18.02
C SER A 268 3.97 -7.32 18.49
N ARG A 269 2.75 -7.88 18.48
CA ARG A 269 1.56 -7.20 19.01
C ARG A 269 1.65 -6.95 20.51
N ASN A 270 2.29 -7.86 21.25
CA ASN A 270 2.52 -7.64 22.67
C ASN A 270 3.50 -6.47 22.89
N THR A 271 4.60 -6.44 22.16
CA THR A 271 5.56 -5.32 22.15
C THR A 271 4.86 -4.01 21.76
N GLN A 272 4.08 -4.00 20.68
CA GLN A 272 3.34 -2.81 20.24
C GLN A 272 2.33 -2.34 21.29
N ARG A 273 1.63 -3.27 21.96
CA ARG A 273 0.74 -2.94 23.10
C ARG A 273 1.51 -2.37 24.29
N GLN A 274 2.68 -2.92 24.60
CA GLN A 274 3.56 -2.41 25.66
C GLN A 274 4.07 -1.01 25.32
N SER A 275 4.55 -0.79 24.09
CA SER A 275 4.99 0.53 23.61
C SER A 275 3.86 1.55 23.62
N ALA A 276 2.66 1.19 23.14
CA ALA A 276 1.50 2.08 23.18
C ALA A 276 1.06 2.41 24.62
N THR A 277 1.14 1.43 25.53
CA THR A 277 0.86 1.64 26.96
C THR A 277 1.90 2.56 27.59
N ALA A 278 3.18 2.37 27.27
CA ALA A 278 4.28 3.23 27.73
C ALA A 278 4.14 4.66 27.20
N GLN A 279 3.83 4.83 25.91
CA GLN A 279 3.58 6.14 25.31
C GLN A 279 2.40 6.83 25.98
N LYS A 280 1.27 6.13 26.16
CA LYS A 280 0.09 6.70 26.83
C LYS A 280 0.38 7.08 28.28
N ALA A 281 1.23 6.32 28.98
CA ALA A 281 1.68 6.67 30.32
C ALA A 281 2.54 7.94 30.31
N GLN A 282 3.49 8.06 29.38
CA GLN A 282 4.31 9.26 29.20
C GLN A 282 3.45 10.48 28.88
N ASP A 283 2.50 10.36 27.94
CA ASP A 283 1.58 11.43 27.58
C ASP A 283 0.72 11.85 28.78
N SER A 284 0.28 10.88 29.60
CA SER A 284 -0.47 11.15 30.82
C SER A 284 0.38 11.86 31.87
N TYR A 285 1.66 11.51 32.02
CA TYR A 285 2.59 12.21 32.91
C TYR A 285 2.86 13.63 32.43
N ALA A 286 3.12 13.82 31.14
CA ALA A 286 3.32 15.15 30.55
C ALA A 286 2.08 16.04 30.71
N ALA A 287 0.89 15.48 30.50
CA ALA A 287 -0.37 16.19 30.72
C ALA A 287 -0.58 16.56 32.21
N ALA A 288 -0.25 15.66 33.13
CA ALA A 288 -0.35 15.92 34.57
C ALA A 288 0.66 16.99 35.02
N ASP A 289 1.89 16.95 34.51
CA ASP A 289 2.91 17.95 34.80
C ASP A 289 2.52 19.33 34.27
N LEU A 290 2.02 19.40 33.03
CA LEU A 290 1.50 20.64 32.45
C LEU A 290 0.32 21.20 33.26
N ALA A 291 -0.59 20.34 33.71
CA ALA A 291 -1.70 20.76 34.58
C ALA A 291 -1.19 21.31 35.93
N HIS A 292 -0.19 20.68 36.53
CA HIS A 292 0.45 21.15 37.76
C HIS A 292 1.15 22.49 37.57
N GLN A 293 1.89 22.68 36.47
CA GLN A 293 2.54 23.95 36.15
C GLN A 293 1.52 25.08 35.97
N LEU A 294 0.41 24.82 35.25
CA LEU A 294 -0.67 25.80 35.10
C LEU A 294 -1.32 26.16 36.44
N GLN A 295 -1.49 25.19 37.33
CA GLN A 295 -2.01 25.44 38.67
C GLN A 295 -1.10 26.38 39.48
N LEU A 296 0.21 26.15 39.44
CA LEU A 296 1.19 27.05 40.08
C LEU A 296 1.15 28.47 39.50
N GLN A 297 0.96 28.61 38.18
CA GLN A 297 0.81 29.92 37.54
C GLN A 297 -0.48 30.63 37.98
N ILE A 298 -1.59 29.91 38.09
CA ILE A 298 -2.86 30.45 38.58
C ILE A 298 -2.70 30.97 40.01
N GLU A 299 -2.04 30.21 40.88
CA GLU A 299 -1.79 30.59 42.27
C GLU A 299 -0.88 31.83 42.38
N ALA A 300 0.21 31.87 41.62
CA ALA A 300 1.12 33.02 41.57
C ALA A 300 0.40 34.29 41.06
N GLU A 301 -0.45 34.16 40.03
CA GLU A 301 -1.20 35.29 39.50
C GLU A 301 -2.30 35.76 40.47
N ALA A 302 -2.95 34.84 41.18
CA ALA A 302 -3.90 35.17 42.25
C ALA A 302 -3.23 35.97 43.38
N GLU A 303 -2.00 35.61 43.76
CA GLU A 303 -1.21 36.35 44.74
C GLU A 303 -0.83 37.75 44.24
N LYS A 304 -0.36 37.88 43.00
CA LYS A 304 -0.11 39.20 42.39
C LYS A 304 -1.37 40.06 42.36
N GLN A 305 -2.54 39.49 42.05
CA GLN A 305 -3.80 40.22 42.10
C GLN A 305 -4.15 40.67 43.52
N ARG A 306 -3.86 39.86 44.55
CA ARG A 306 -4.06 40.25 45.95
C ARG A 306 -3.20 41.46 46.30
N LEU A 307 -1.90 41.41 45.97
CA LEU A 307 -0.96 42.51 46.18
C LEU A 307 -1.36 43.77 45.40
N SER A 308 -1.79 43.63 44.14
CA SER A 308 -2.29 44.74 43.32
C SER A 308 -3.55 45.38 43.92
N LYS A 309 -4.48 44.56 44.44
CA LYS A 309 -5.66 45.07 45.17
C LYS A 309 -5.24 45.84 46.42
N GLU A 310 -4.27 45.35 47.20
CA GLU A 310 -3.75 46.02 48.40
C GLU A 310 -3.06 47.36 48.07
N THR A 311 -2.19 47.39 47.06
CA THR A 311 -1.53 48.64 46.61
C THR A 311 -2.56 49.64 46.08
N SER A 312 -3.56 49.20 45.32
CA SER A 312 -4.64 50.08 44.85
C SER A 312 -5.45 50.67 46.01
N LYS A 313 -5.69 49.92 47.08
CA LYS A 313 -6.34 50.42 48.30
C LYS A 313 -5.46 51.45 49.01
N ALA A 314 -4.16 51.19 49.12
CA ALA A 314 -3.20 52.13 49.72
C ALA A 314 -3.12 53.45 48.94
N LEU A 315 -3.01 53.39 47.61
CA LEU A 315 -3.01 54.58 46.74
C LEU A 315 -4.32 55.37 46.84
N LYS A 316 -5.49 54.68 46.89
CA LYS A 316 -6.78 55.34 47.12
C LYS A 316 -6.84 56.05 48.48
N ALA A 317 -6.24 55.47 49.53
CA ALA A 317 -6.16 56.10 50.84
C ALA A 317 -5.28 57.36 50.80
N GLN A 318 -4.10 57.30 50.17
CA GLN A 318 -3.24 58.47 49.96
C GLN A 318 -3.93 59.57 49.15
N LEU A 319 -4.69 59.20 48.12
CA LEU A 319 -5.44 60.14 47.29
C LEU A 319 -6.59 60.81 48.06
N LYS A 320 -7.22 60.08 48.99
CA LYS A 320 -8.23 60.65 49.91
C LYS A 320 -7.58 61.62 50.90
N GLU A 321 -6.39 61.32 51.39
CA GLU A 321 -5.64 62.19 52.30
C GLU A 321 -5.14 63.47 51.61
N SER A 322 -4.65 63.36 50.36
CA SER A 322 -4.23 64.52 49.57
C SER A 322 -5.42 65.40 49.15
N LYS A 323 -6.59 64.81 48.86
CA LYS A 323 -7.84 65.55 48.64
C LYS A 323 -8.38 66.21 49.91
N ALA A 324 -8.22 65.61 51.09
CA ALA A 324 -8.59 66.24 52.35
C ALA A 324 -7.72 67.45 52.71
N LYS A 325 -6.47 67.49 52.23
CA LYS A 325 -5.55 68.64 52.38
C LYS A 325 -5.74 69.72 51.31
N SER A 326 -6.44 69.43 50.21
CA SER A 326 -6.82 70.39 49.16
C SER A 326 -8.29 70.79 49.29
N GLY A 327 -8.61 71.46 50.39
CA GLY A 327 -9.94 71.96 50.71
C GLY A 327 -9.98 73.46 50.92
N LYS A 328 -9.69 74.27 49.88
CA LYS A 328 -10.26 75.62 49.78
C LYS A 328 -10.39 76.08 48.32
N ALA A 329 -11.62 76.44 47.96
CA ALA A 329 -12.12 77.01 46.70
C ALA A 329 -12.20 76.01 45.51
N ARG A 330 -13.28 75.94 44.71
CA ARG A 330 -14.30 76.93 44.38
C ARG A 330 -15.56 76.18 43.87
N LYS A 331 -16.75 76.65 44.25
CA LYS A 331 -17.99 76.36 43.51
C LYS A 331 -17.87 76.96 42.11
N ALA A 332 -18.18 76.19 41.08
CA ALA A 332 -18.61 76.72 39.80
C ALA A 332 -19.79 75.85 39.32
N ASP A 333 -20.89 76.56 39.21
CA ASP A 333 -22.17 76.19 38.63
C ASP A 333 -22.08 76.20 37.09
N LEU A 334 -23.16 75.79 36.44
CA LEU A 334 -23.54 75.99 35.03
C LEU A 334 -23.42 74.82 34.03
N THR A 335 -24.58 74.17 33.87
CA THR A 335 -25.42 74.11 32.65
C THR A 335 -24.93 73.46 31.36
N ALA A 336 -25.76 72.47 30.97
CA ALA A 336 -26.44 72.32 29.67
C ALA A 336 -25.79 71.55 28.51
N SER A 337 -26.73 71.01 27.70
CA SER A 337 -26.64 70.48 26.34
C SER A 337 -26.27 68.99 26.21
N SER A 338 -27.17 68.09 25.81
CA SER A 338 -27.96 67.99 24.56
C SER A 338 -27.28 67.04 23.56
N SER A 339 -28.09 66.09 23.09
CA SER A 339 -27.88 65.19 21.94
C SER A 339 -26.73 64.17 22.08
N GLY A 340 -26.86 62.92 21.67
CA GLY A 340 -27.83 62.32 20.79
C GLY A 340 -27.90 60.82 21.01
N ARG A 341 -29.13 60.34 20.95
CA ARG A 341 -29.48 58.95 20.73
C ARG A 341 -29.05 58.60 19.30
N VAL A 342 -28.06 57.73 19.14
CA VAL A 342 -27.79 57.06 17.86
C VAL A 342 -27.80 55.55 18.08
N LYS A 343 -28.60 54.90 17.24
CA LYS A 343 -28.89 53.46 17.19
C LYS A 343 -28.11 52.89 16.00
N ALA A 344 -27.03 52.16 16.25
CA ALA A 344 -26.36 51.21 15.33
C ALA A 344 -25.12 50.67 16.07
N GLY A 345 -24.70 49.41 16.01
CA GLY A 345 -25.15 48.26 15.25
C GLY A 345 -24.51 46.99 15.83
N ARG A 346 -25.05 45.84 15.43
CA ARG A 346 -24.48 44.51 15.69
C ARG A 346 -23.07 44.43 15.12
N GLY A 347 -22.06 44.51 15.97
CA GLY A 347 -20.69 44.09 15.66
C GLY A 347 -20.55 42.59 15.89
N ARG A 348 -20.29 41.84 14.80
CA ARG A 348 -19.76 40.48 14.85
C ARG A 348 -18.52 40.46 15.74
N ARG A 349 -18.48 39.58 16.75
CA ARG A 349 -17.25 39.15 17.40
C ARG A 349 -16.37 38.48 16.35
N ALA A 350 -15.32 39.17 15.91
CA ALA A 350 -14.14 38.51 15.39
C ALA A 350 -13.39 37.91 16.58
N SER A 351 -13.14 36.61 16.51
CA SER A 351 -12.28 35.88 17.43
C SER A 351 -10.87 36.49 17.41
N PRO A 352 -10.19 36.65 18.55
CA PRO A 352 -8.78 36.99 18.53
C PRO A 352 -8.02 35.77 17.99
N SER A 353 -7.41 35.91 16.81
CA SER A 353 -6.34 35.01 16.37
C SER A 353 -5.17 35.19 17.33
N LEU A 354 -4.88 34.15 18.10
CA LEU A 354 -3.65 34.05 18.88
C LEU A 354 -2.44 34.18 17.93
N PRO A 355 -1.37 34.89 18.33
CA PRO A 355 -0.12 34.84 17.59
C PRO A 355 0.44 33.42 17.71
N VAL A 356 0.59 32.75 16.56
CA VAL A 356 1.38 31.52 16.44
C VAL A 356 2.82 31.92 16.73
N GLN A 357 3.29 31.65 17.94
CA GLN A 357 4.72 31.57 18.21
C GLN A 357 5.24 30.33 17.49
N SER A 358 6.07 30.55 16.47
CA SER A 358 6.96 29.55 15.93
C SER A 358 7.91 29.11 17.05
N LEU A 359 7.66 27.94 17.62
CA LEU A 359 8.65 27.24 18.41
C LEU A 359 9.68 26.68 17.44
N ASP A 360 10.86 27.27 17.45
CA ASP A 360 12.06 26.68 16.90
C ASP A 360 12.30 25.37 17.66
N ILE A 361 12.16 24.25 16.95
CA ILE A 361 12.52 22.92 17.44
C ILE A 361 14.04 22.83 17.36
N GLU A 362 14.70 23.08 18.49
CA GLU A 362 16.12 22.78 18.65
C GLU A 362 16.37 21.26 18.63
N ASP A 363 17.54 20.92 18.09
CA ASP A 363 18.08 19.60 17.82
C ASP A 363 17.85 18.56 18.93
N SER A 364 17.33 17.40 18.53
CA SER A 364 17.40 16.17 19.34
C SER A 364 18.81 15.59 19.31
N PRO A 365 19.38 15.19 20.46
CA PRO A 365 20.70 14.57 20.52
C PRO A 365 20.69 13.14 19.98
N ALA A 366 21.81 12.78 19.38
CA ALA A 366 22.10 11.50 18.73
C ALA A 366 21.84 10.28 19.63
N ALA A 367 21.26 9.24 19.04
CA ALA A 367 21.10 7.93 19.66
C ALA A 367 22.46 7.22 19.84
N PRO A 368 22.64 6.41 20.90
CA PRO A 368 23.87 5.69 21.15
C PRO A 368 24.04 4.51 20.17
N THR A 369 25.23 4.42 19.57
CA THR A 369 25.69 3.32 18.74
C THR A 369 25.98 2.09 19.59
N SER A 370 25.09 1.09 19.55
CA SER A 370 25.36 -0.24 20.12
C SER A 370 26.11 -1.11 19.11
N SER A 371 27.42 -1.23 19.34
CA SER A 371 28.28 -2.28 18.78
C SER A 371 27.68 -3.66 19.07
N THR A 372 27.36 -4.42 18.02
CA THR A 372 26.95 -5.82 18.15
C THR A 372 27.99 -6.68 17.45
N ALA A 373 28.65 -7.52 18.24
CA ALA A 373 29.67 -8.47 17.80
C ALA A 373 29.10 -9.47 16.79
N ALA A 374 29.84 -9.68 15.70
CA ALA A 374 29.55 -10.72 14.72
C ALA A 374 29.76 -12.10 15.36
N SER A 375 28.68 -12.88 15.44
CA SER A 375 28.74 -14.32 15.72
C SER A 375 28.98 -15.03 14.40
N GLU A 376 30.13 -15.70 14.27
CA GLU A 376 30.45 -16.61 13.17
C GLU A 376 29.43 -17.75 13.14
N LEU A 377 28.83 -17.98 11.97
CA LEU A 377 28.06 -19.19 11.68
C LEU A 377 28.98 -20.26 11.10
N PRO A 378 28.81 -21.54 11.46
CA PRO A 378 29.68 -22.61 11.00
C PRO A 378 29.43 -22.91 9.51
N ALA A 379 30.53 -23.13 8.79
CA ALA A 379 30.51 -23.60 7.42
C ALA A 379 29.87 -25.00 7.36
N MET A 380 28.73 -25.10 6.68
CA MET A 380 28.08 -26.37 6.38
C MET A 380 28.43 -26.74 4.94
N GLU A 381 29.24 -27.78 4.76
CA GLU A 381 29.51 -28.39 3.46
C GLU A 381 28.20 -28.98 2.88
N LEU A 382 27.78 -28.46 1.72
CA LEU A 382 26.63 -28.97 0.98
C LEU A 382 27.09 -29.96 -0.10
N SER A 383 26.81 -31.24 0.13
CA SER A 383 26.88 -32.27 -0.91
C SER A 383 25.73 -32.13 -1.91
N ASN A 384 26.04 -32.32 -3.19
CA ASN A 384 25.16 -32.20 -4.35
C ASN A 384 23.86 -33.02 -4.31
N ALA A 385 22.87 -32.49 -5.06
CA ALA A 385 21.64 -33.11 -5.57
C ALA A 385 20.59 -33.52 -4.52
N GLN A 386 19.71 -32.57 -4.17
CA GLN A 386 18.42 -32.88 -3.54
C GLN A 386 17.26 -32.39 -4.40
N ALA A 387 16.41 -33.36 -4.73
CA ALA A 387 15.17 -33.20 -5.47
C ALA A 387 14.28 -32.13 -4.81
N LEU A 388 13.78 -31.20 -5.62
CA LEU A 388 12.62 -30.39 -5.27
C LEU A 388 11.48 -31.35 -4.93
N ALA A 389 10.97 -31.28 -3.70
CA ALA A 389 9.75 -31.98 -3.32
C ALA A 389 8.60 -31.46 -4.18
N VAL A 390 8.22 -32.25 -5.17
CA VAL A 390 7.02 -32.01 -5.96
C VAL A 390 5.84 -32.34 -5.07
N LEU A 391 5.18 -31.32 -4.51
CA LEU A 391 3.95 -31.52 -3.74
C LEU A 391 2.88 -32.09 -4.68
N PRO A 392 2.40 -33.34 -4.48
CA PRO A 392 1.29 -33.86 -5.25
C PRO A 392 0.01 -33.21 -4.73
N PHE A 393 -0.40 -32.10 -5.33
CA PHE A 393 -1.75 -31.55 -5.15
C PHE A 393 -2.76 -32.45 -5.88
N HIS A 394 -3.02 -33.63 -5.34
CA HIS A 394 -4.10 -34.50 -5.77
C HIS A 394 -5.29 -34.29 -4.82
N GLY A 395 -6.39 -33.74 -5.31
CA GLY A 395 -7.64 -33.55 -4.56
C GLY A 395 -7.91 -32.14 -4.03
N VAL A 396 -7.17 -31.11 -4.46
CA VAL A 396 -7.55 -29.71 -4.23
C VAL A 396 -8.31 -29.20 -5.46
N ASP A 397 -9.63 -29.15 -5.33
CA ASP A 397 -10.51 -28.57 -6.34
C ASP A 397 -10.37 -27.03 -6.28
N ASP A 398 -10.04 -26.44 -7.43
CA ASP A 398 -9.87 -25.00 -7.70
C ASP A 398 -8.65 -24.31 -7.02
N ILE A 399 -7.71 -23.86 -7.86
CA ILE A 399 -6.52 -23.10 -7.47
C ILE A 399 -6.52 -21.76 -8.23
N LEU A 400 -6.10 -20.69 -7.54
CA LEU A 400 -6.01 -19.35 -8.10
C LEU A 400 -4.54 -18.91 -8.17
N PHE A 401 -4.18 -18.10 -9.18
CA PHE A 401 -2.86 -17.45 -9.22
C PHE A 401 -2.95 -15.97 -8.92
N ASP A 402 -1.97 -15.49 -8.15
CA ASP A 402 -1.70 -14.07 -8.01
C ASP A 402 -0.28 -13.82 -8.54
N PHE A 403 -0.13 -12.82 -9.40
CA PHE A 403 1.15 -12.40 -9.91
C PHE A 403 1.35 -10.96 -9.51
N GLY A 404 2.53 -10.65 -8.99
CA GLY A 404 3.02 -9.30 -8.99
C GLY A 404 4.46 -9.29 -9.46
N MET A 405 4.78 -8.28 -10.24
CA MET A 405 6.11 -8.01 -10.70
C MET A 405 6.59 -6.78 -9.96
N TYR A 406 7.31 -7.01 -8.87
CA TYR A 406 7.85 -5.91 -8.08
C TYR A 406 9.18 -5.43 -8.67
N THR A 407 9.18 -4.22 -9.22
CA THR A 407 10.44 -3.52 -9.58
C THR A 407 11.09 -2.89 -8.35
N GLY A 408 11.35 -3.72 -7.35
CA GLY A 408 12.24 -3.36 -6.25
C GLY A 408 13.66 -3.40 -6.78
N GLY A 409 14.18 -2.26 -7.22
CA GLY A 409 15.54 -2.20 -7.77
C GLY A 409 16.53 -2.81 -6.78
N VAL A 410 17.07 -3.98 -7.10
CA VAL A 410 18.25 -4.53 -6.42
C VAL A 410 19.39 -3.61 -6.81
N ARG A 411 19.65 -2.61 -5.96
CA ARG A 411 20.81 -1.73 -6.11
C ARG A 411 22.02 -2.55 -5.70
N THR A 412 22.66 -3.19 -6.68
CA THR A 412 23.97 -3.81 -6.50
C THR A 412 25.01 -2.70 -6.49
N ASP A 413 25.05 -1.93 -5.40
CA ASP A 413 26.19 -1.08 -5.09
C ASP A 413 27.22 -2.02 -4.42
N CYS A 414 27.98 -2.75 -5.23
CA CYS A 414 29.24 -3.32 -4.79
C CYS A 414 30.32 -2.32 -5.21
N GLU A 415 30.88 -1.60 -4.24
CA GLU A 415 32.12 -0.83 -4.43
C GLU A 415 33.29 -1.75 -4.79
#